data_AF-A0A3D3KZU9-F1
#
_entry.id   AF-A0A3D3KZU9-F1
#
_cell.length_a   1.000
_cell.length_b   1.000
_cell.length_c   1.000
_cell.angle_alpha   90.00
_cell.angle_beta   90.00
_cell.angle_gamma   90.00
#
_symmetry.space_group_name_H-M   'P 1'
#
loop_
_entity.id
_entity.type
_entity.pdbx_description
1 polymer ?
#
loop_
_entity_poly.entity_id
_entity_poly.type
_entity_poly.pdbx_seq_one_letter_code
_entity_poly.pdbx_strand_id
1 'polypeptide(L)'
;MGKEIECKFLVSSLPEDMSGSTIRQGYLQPEKERAVRIRTVKKDGSRRGVLTIKGLGDSSGMSRYEFETEIPVSDADHLLSLCDQPLIEKTRYKYDYEGITWEIDEFHGVNDGLIVAE
;
A
#
# COMPACT_ATOMS: atom_id res chain seq x y z
N MET A 1 -2.57 -24.27 1.76
CA MET A 1 -2.70 -22.82 1.46
C MET A 1 -1.34 -22.36 0.97
N GLY A 2 -1.29 -21.57 -0.12
CA GLY A 2 -0.03 -21.08 -0.68
C GLY A 2 0.62 -20.08 0.28
N LYS A 3 1.92 -20.20 0.48
CA LYS A 3 2.72 -19.22 1.22
C LYS A 3 3.27 -18.23 0.21
N GLU A 4 2.95 -16.95 0.37
CA GLU A 4 3.51 -15.88 -0.46
C GLU A 4 5.00 -15.68 -0.13
N ILE A 5 5.81 -15.45 -1.15
CA ILE A 5 7.25 -15.16 -1.04
C ILE A 5 7.47 -13.83 -1.78
N GLU A 6 7.84 -12.78 -1.05
CA GLU A 6 8.16 -11.46 -1.59
C GLU A 6 9.64 -11.10 -1.34
N CYS A 7 10.27 -10.42 -2.30
CA CYS A 7 11.65 -9.93 -2.21
C CYS A 7 11.67 -8.45 -2.61
N LYS A 8 12.25 -7.56 -1.79
CA LYS A 8 12.28 -6.12 -2.08
C LYS A 8 13.63 -5.66 -2.63
N PHE A 9 13.61 -4.85 -3.69
CA PHE A 9 14.79 -4.33 -4.37
C PHE A 9 14.73 -2.81 -4.49
N LEU A 10 15.87 -2.14 -4.31
CA LEU A 10 16.00 -0.72 -4.65
C LEU A 10 16.13 -0.59 -6.17
N VAL A 11 15.36 0.32 -6.77
CA VAL A 11 15.33 0.52 -8.22
C VAL A 11 15.89 1.89 -8.57
N SER A 12 16.75 1.96 -9.59
CA SER A 12 17.39 3.19 -10.04
C SER A 12 16.51 4.05 -10.97
N SER A 13 15.58 3.42 -11.69
CA SER A 13 14.76 4.07 -12.70
C SER A 13 13.50 3.25 -13.00
N LEU A 14 12.39 3.93 -13.29
CA LEU A 14 11.16 3.31 -13.76
C LEU A 14 11.23 3.01 -15.26
N PRO A 15 10.59 1.93 -15.74
CA PRO A 15 10.28 1.76 -17.15
C PRO A 15 9.33 2.86 -17.65
N GLU A 16 9.48 3.25 -18.92
CA GLU A 16 8.60 4.23 -19.56
C GLU A 16 7.18 3.67 -19.80
N ASP A 17 6.19 4.55 -19.94
CA ASP A 17 4.80 4.25 -20.34
C ASP A 17 4.00 3.24 -19.50
N MET A 18 4.30 3.14 -18.21
CA MET A 18 3.54 2.27 -17.31
C MET A 18 2.24 2.91 -16.78
N SER A 19 1.14 2.14 -16.77
CA SER A 19 -0.10 2.53 -16.09
C SER A 19 -0.01 2.19 -14.60
N GLY A 20 0.04 3.23 -13.76
CA GLY A 20 0.15 3.13 -12.31
C GLY A 20 -1.15 3.44 -11.56
N SER A 21 -1.25 2.94 -10.33
CA SER A 21 -2.28 3.35 -9.38
C SER A 21 -1.68 4.30 -8.35
N THR A 22 -2.24 5.50 -8.21
CA THR A 22 -1.83 6.42 -7.14
C THR A 22 -2.45 5.97 -5.82
N ILE A 23 -1.62 5.82 -4.80
CA ILE A 23 -2.00 5.34 -3.48
C ILE A 23 -1.57 6.37 -2.43
N ARG A 24 -2.50 6.70 -1.54
CA ARG A 24 -2.20 7.44 -0.30
C ARG A 24 -2.68 6.61 0.87
N GLN A 25 -1.84 6.40 1.87
CA GLN A 25 -2.21 5.63 3.04
C GLN A 25 -1.63 6.23 4.33
N GLY A 26 -2.35 6.02 5.43
CA GLY A 26 -1.96 6.43 6.77
C GLY A 26 -2.46 5.44 7.80
N TYR A 27 -1.95 5.58 9.02
CA TYR A 27 -2.36 4.76 10.16
C TYR A 27 -3.07 5.64 11.18
N LEU A 28 -4.28 5.27 11.57
CA LEU A 28 -4.96 5.83 12.75
C LEU A 28 -4.41 5.22 14.04
N GLN A 29 -3.88 4.00 13.92
CA GLN A 29 -3.27 3.24 14.99
C GLN A 29 -2.16 2.38 14.36
N PRO A 30 -0.86 2.64 14.61
CA PRO A 30 0.24 1.96 13.93
C PRO A 30 0.75 0.70 14.65
N GLU A 31 0.24 0.38 15.84
CA GLU A 31 0.77 -0.67 16.71
C GLU A 31 0.68 -2.05 16.05
N LYS A 32 1.78 -2.80 16.09
CA LYS A 32 1.90 -4.13 15.47
C LYS A 32 0.83 -5.12 15.91
N GLU A 33 0.34 -4.98 17.13
CA GLU A 33 -0.67 -5.85 17.73
C GLU A 33 -2.07 -5.56 17.15
N ARG A 34 -2.33 -4.31 16.79
CA ARG A 34 -3.62 -3.80 16.32
C ARG A 34 -3.37 -2.55 15.48
N ALA A 35 -3.20 -2.72 14.18
CA ALA A 35 -3.01 -1.59 13.28
C ALA A 35 -4.28 -1.27 12.51
N VAL A 36 -4.65 0.00 12.43
CA VAL A 36 -5.76 0.50 11.62
C VAL A 36 -5.20 1.38 10.53
N ARG A 37 -5.29 0.91 9.29
CA ARG A 37 -4.77 1.58 8.10
C ARG A 37 -5.92 2.10 7.25
N ILE A 38 -5.82 3.36 6.85
CA ILE A 38 -6.69 3.96 5.84
C ILE A 38 -5.89 4.10 4.55
N ARG A 39 -6.48 3.73 3.42
CA ARG A 39 -5.86 3.80 2.10
C ARG A 39 -6.85 4.34 1.08
N THR A 40 -6.43 5.29 0.26
CA THR A 40 -7.12 5.65 -0.98
C THR A 40 -6.31 5.15 -2.17
N VAL A 41 -7.00 4.64 -3.19
CA VAL A 41 -6.40 4.20 -4.46
C VAL A 41 -7.12 4.91 -5.60
N LYS A 42 -6.36 5.52 -6.51
CA LYS A 42 -6.86 6.14 -7.74
C LYS A 42 -6.23 5.43 -8.94
N LYS A 43 -7.06 4.99 -9.88
CA LYS A 43 -6.63 4.36 -11.14
C LYS A 43 -7.65 4.66 -12.25
N ASP A 44 -7.19 5.07 -13.43
CA ASP A 44 -8.03 5.28 -14.62
C ASP A 44 -9.27 6.16 -14.37
N GLY A 45 -9.10 7.25 -13.60
CA GLY A 45 -10.19 8.15 -13.22
C GLY A 45 -11.12 7.65 -12.11
N SER A 46 -11.06 6.36 -11.75
CA SER A 46 -11.75 5.79 -10.60
C SER A 46 -10.98 6.02 -9.29
N ARG A 47 -11.69 6.11 -8.18
CA ARG A 47 -11.11 6.30 -6.84
C ARG A 47 -11.88 5.46 -5.82
N ARG A 48 -11.16 4.79 -4.92
CA ARG A 48 -11.73 3.97 -3.84
C ARG A 48 -11.04 4.22 -2.51
N GLY A 49 -11.81 4.16 -1.43
CA GLY A 49 -11.34 4.21 -0.05
C GLY A 49 -11.39 2.83 0.58
N VAL A 50 -10.38 2.50 1.37
CA VAL A 50 -10.25 1.20 2.02
C VAL A 50 -9.81 1.41 3.47
N LEU A 51 -10.52 0.76 4.39
CA LEU A 51 -10.13 0.61 5.78
C LEU A 51 -9.65 -0.82 5.97
N THR A 52 -8.46 -0.98 6.53
CA THR A 52 -7.99 -2.30 6.96
C THR A 52 -7.56 -2.31 8.43
N ILE A 53 -8.02 -3.32 9.17
CA ILE A 53 -7.66 -3.61 10.56
C ILE A 53 -6.80 -4.87 10.56
N LYS A 54 -5.64 -4.77 11.19
CA LYS A 54 -4.63 -5.82 11.27
C LYS A 54 -4.47 -6.22 12.72
N GLY A 55 -4.67 -7.50 13.03
CA GLY A 55 -4.50 -8.04 14.38
C GLY A 55 -3.08 -8.54 14.64
N LEU A 56 -2.88 -9.11 15.82
CA LEU A 56 -1.64 -9.78 16.23
C LEU A 56 -1.24 -10.84 15.21
N GLY A 57 0.06 -10.92 14.94
CA GLY A 57 0.64 -12.06 14.25
C GLY A 57 0.53 -13.32 15.10
N ASP A 58 0.48 -14.48 14.44
CA ASP A 58 0.64 -15.76 15.13
C ASP A 58 2.06 -15.89 15.72
N SER A 59 2.26 -16.90 16.59
CA SER A 59 3.56 -17.15 17.25
C SER A 59 4.70 -17.45 16.28
N SER A 60 4.41 -17.81 15.03
CA SER A 60 5.40 -18.03 13.98
C SER A 60 5.72 -16.75 13.17
N GLY A 61 4.94 -15.68 13.36
CA GLY A 61 5.01 -14.44 12.58
C GLY A 61 4.62 -14.62 11.11
N MET A 62 4.07 -15.79 10.73
CA MET A 62 3.83 -16.14 9.33
C MET A 62 2.43 -15.76 8.84
N SER A 63 1.49 -15.55 9.76
CA SER A 63 0.16 -15.03 9.44
C SER A 63 -0.31 -14.05 10.50
N ARG A 64 -1.23 -13.16 10.11
CA ARG A 64 -1.96 -12.31 11.05
C ARG A 64 -3.40 -12.15 10.60
N TYR A 65 -4.28 -11.85 11.54
CA TYR A 65 -5.64 -11.46 11.21
C TYR A 65 -5.63 -10.16 10.39
N GLU A 66 -6.40 -10.12 9.31
CA GLU A 66 -6.60 -8.93 8.49
C GLU A 66 -8.08 -8.84 8.10
N PHE A 67 -8.71 -7.72 8.44
CA PHE A 67 -10.03 -7.34 7.99
C PHE A 67 -9.89 -6.15 7.06
N GLU A 68 -10.45 -6.24 5.85
CA GLU A 68 -10.43 -5.17 4.87
C GLU A 68 -11.86 -4.91 4.36
N THR A 69 -12.24 -3.64 4.29
CA THR A 69 -13.53 -3.23 3.75
C THR A 69 -13.41 -1.93 2.97
N GLU A 70 -14.20 -1.80 1.92
CA GLU A 70 -14.32 -0.53 1.20
C GLU A 70 -15.15 0.46 2.00
N ILE A 71 -14.72 1.71 1.98
CA ILE A 71 -15.41 2.83 2.62
C ILE A 71 -15.58 3.97 1.60
N PRO A 72 -16.56 4.88 1.77
CA PRO A 72 -16.70 6.03 0.91
C PRO A 72 -15.39 6.82 0.80
N VAL A 73 -15.07 7.31 -0.40
CA VAL A 73 -13.82 8.05 -0.66
C VAL A 73 -13.73 9.32 0.20
N SER A 74 -14.86 10.01 0.41
CA SER A 74 -14.96 11.16 1.31
C SER A 74 -14.52 10.82 2.73
N ASP A 75 -14.95 9.67 3.23
CA ASP A 75 -14.67 9.23 4.59
C ASP A 75 -13.20 8.82 4.70
N ALA A 76 -12.67 8.12 3.69
CA ALA A 76 -11.25 7.79 3.64
C ALA A 76 -10.37 9.05 3.61
N ASP A 77 -10.74 10.06 2.82
CA ASP A 77 -10.01 11.33 2.75
C ASP A 77 -10.04 12.07 4.09
N HIS A 78 -11.20 12.09 4.76
CA HIS A 78 -11.31 12.68 6.10
C HIS A 78 -10.47 11.90 7.12
N LEU A 79 -10.57 10.57 7.16
CA LEU A 79 -9.82 9.73 8.09
C LEU A 79 -8.30 9.82 7.85
N LEU A 80 -7.85 9.96 6.60
CA LEU A 80 -6.43 10.20 6.29
C LEU A 80 -5.91 11.51 6.93
N SER A 81 -6.75 12.52 7.11
CA SER A 81 -6.35 13.77 7.79
C SER A 81 -6.17 13.59 9.31
N LEU A 82 -6.71 12.51 9.88
CA LEU A 82 -6.57 12.14 11.29
C LEU A 82 -5.45 11.11 11.52
N CYS A 83 -4.88 10.54 10.45
CA CYS A 83 -3.78 9.60 10.55
C CYS A 83 -2.49 10.28 10.98
N ASP A 84 -1.60 9.48 11.56
CA ASP A 84 -0.22 9.87 11.83
C ASP A 84 0.47 10.37 10.55
N GLN A 85 1.24 11.44 10.71
CA GLN A 85 1.99 12.07 9.63
C GLN A 85 3.47 11.70 9.71
N PRO A 86 4.17 11.66 8.55
CA PRO A 86 3.66 11.88 7.21
C PRO A 86 2.90 10.67 6.66
N LEU A 87 1.95 10.93 5.75
CA LEU A 87 1.31 9.86 4.97
C LEU A 87 2.32 9.15 4.06
N ILE A 88 2.04 7.89 3.74
CA ILE A 88 2.75 7.16 2.70
C ILE A 88 2.02 7.40 1.39
N GLU A 89 2.71 8.05 0.46
CA GLU A 89 2.18 8.42 -0.85
C GLU A 89 3.06 7.79 -1.93
N LYS A 90 2.45 7.11 -2.90
CA LYS A 90 3.18 6.41 -3.97
C LYS A 90 2.34 6.17 -5.21
N THR A 91 2.99 5.96 -6.35
CA THR A 91 2.40 5.34 -7.54
C THR A 91 2.87 3.90 -7.61
N ARG A 92 1.94 2.93 -7.59
CA ARG A 92 2.25 1.51 -7.76
C ARG A 92 1.99 1.08 -9.20
N TYR A 93 3.03 0.58 -9.85
CA TYR A 93 2.98 -0.04 -11.16
C TYR A 93 3.00 -1.56 -11.03
N LYS A 94 2.31 -2.25 -11.94
CA LYS A 94 2.37 -3.71 -12.05
C LYS A 94 3.04 -4.09 -13.36
N TYR A 95 4.01 -5.00 -13.29
CA TYR A 95 4.75 -5.47 -14.46
C TYR A 95 4.87 -6.99 -14.40
N ASP A 96 4.24 -7.68 -15.36
CA ASP A 96 4.31 -9.13 -15.45
C ASP A 96 5.49 -9.53 -16.34
N TYR A 97 6.41 -10.33 -15.81
CA TYR A 97 7.60 -10.80 -16.53
C TYR A 97 7.94 -12.25 -16.12
N GLU A 98 8.07 -13.14 -17.11
CA GLU A 98 8.43 -14.55 -16.91
C GLU A 98 7.55 -15.28 -15.85
N GLY A 99 6.26 -14.94 -15.80
CA GLY A 99 5.31 -15.54 -14.86
C GLY A 99 5.39 -15.00 -13.42
N ILE A 100 6.19 -13.96 -13.19
CA ILE A 100 6.28 -13.22 -11.93
C ILE A 100 5.64 -11.85 -12.12
N THR A 101 4.77 -11.46 -11.19
CA THR A 101 4.21 -10.10 -11.13
C THR A 101 5.10 -9.25 -10.22
N TRP A 102 5.70 -8.22 -10.79
CA TRP A 102 6.44 -7.20 -10.07
C TRP A 102 5.51 -6.06 -9.69
N GLU A 103 5.57 -5.64 -8.43
CA GLU A 103 4.94 -4.40 -7.96
C GLU A 103 6.01 -3.34 -7.70
N ILE A 104 6.04 -2.31 -8.55
CA ILE A 104 7.04 -1.24 -8.49
C ILE A 104 6.38 0.00 -7.88
N ASP A 105 6.90 0.45 -6.74
CA ASP A 105 6.45 1.64 -6.04
C ASP A 105 7.40 2.81 -6.27
N GLU A 106 6.87 3.87 -6.87
CA GLU A 106 7.49 5.20 -6.87
C GLU A 106 6.90 6.00 -5.72
N PHE A 107 7.70 6.34 -4.71
CA PHE A 107 7.24 7.09 -3.55
C PHE A 107 7.30 8.60 -3.77
N HIS A 108 6.38 9.32 -3.13
CA HIS A 108 6.19 10.76 -3.23
C HIS A 108 6.23 11.43 -1.85
N GLY A 109 6.14 12.75 -1.84
CA GLY A 109 6.05 13.55 -0.61
C GLY A 109 7.36 13.51 0.18
N VAL A 110 7.31 13.07 1.44
CA VAL A 110 8.53 12.98 2.26
C VAL A 110 9.52 11.91 1.77
N ASN A 111 9.06 10.97 0.95
CA ASN A 111 9.84 9.86 0.41
C ASN A 111 10.10 10.03 -1.09
N ASP A 112 9.97 11.26 -1.61
CA ASP A 112 10.19 11.57 -3.01
C ASP A 112 11.59 11.13 -3.47
N GLY A 113 11.65 10.48 -4.64
CA GLY A 113 12.88 9.91 -5.20
C GLY A 113 13.21 8.47 -4.77
N LEU A 114 12.45 7.86 -3.85
CA LEU A 114 12.58 6.44 -3.51
C LEU A 114 11.75 5.58 -4.47
N ILE A 115 12.38 4.57 -5.08
CA ILE A 115 11.70 3.56 -5.90
C ILE A 115 12.06 2.15 -5.40
N VAL A 116 11.05 1.31 -5.18
CA VAL A 116 11.20 -0.06 -4.69
C VAL A 116 10.39 -1.02 -5.57
N ALA A 117 10.94 -2.18 -5.91
CA ALA A 117 10.21 -3.27 -6.55
C ALA A 117 10.08 -4.46 -5.60
N GLU A 118 8.90 -5.09 -5.59
CA GLU A 118 8.59 -6.32 -4.85
C GLU A 118 7.99 -7.42 -5.74
#